data_AF-A0A369ZJI3-F1
#
_entry.id   AF-A0A369ZJI3-F1
#
_cell.length_a   1.000
_cell.length_b   1.000
_cell.length_c   1.000
_cell.angle_alpha   90.00
_cell.angle_beta   90.00
_cell.angle_gamma   90.00
#
_symmetry.space_group_name_H-M   'P 1'
#
loop_
_entity.id
_entity.type
_entity.pdbx_description
1 polymer ?
#
loop_
_entity_poly.entity_id
_entity_poly.type
_entity_poly.pdbx_seq_one_letter_code
_entity_poly.pdbx_strand_id
1 'polypeptide(L)' 'MVKDPLLDEAKEFILETKQTSISALQRHLRIGFMRATRMIEQLEKEGFVSKADKYLKREILGDK' A
#
# COMPACT_ATOMS: atom_id res chain seq x y z
N MET A 1 -0.68 18.49 3.17
CA MET A 1 -0.76 17.02 3.08
C MET A 1 -1.65 16.69 1.89
N VAL A 2 -1.07 16.44 0.72
CA VAL A 2 -1.84 15.99 -0.44
C VAL A 2 -1.88 14.47 -0.38
N LYS A 3 -3.05 13.89 -0.11
CA LYS A 3 -3.24 12.44 -0.25
C LYS A 3 -3.05 12.08 -1.72
N ASP A 4 -2.32 10.99 -1.99
CA ASP A 4 -2.15 10.53 -3.36
C ASP A 4 -3.52 10.13 -3.94
N PRO A 5 -3.93 10.62 -5.13
CA PRO A 5 -5.25 10.32 -5.68
C PRO A 5 -5.47 8.84 -5.98
N LEU A 6 -4.39 8.04 -6.10
CA LEU A 6 -4.46 6.60 -6.34
C LEU A 6 -4.43 5.77 -5.04
N LEU A 7 -4.44 6.43 -3.88
CA LEU A 7 -4.35 5.73 -2.60
C LEU A 7 -5.58 4.86 -2.32
N ASP A 8 -6.76 5.32 -2.72
CA ASP A 8 -8.00 4.56 -2.52
C ASP A 8 -8.05 3.34 -3.45
N GLU A 9 -7.63 3.49 -4.71
CA GLU A 9 -7.44 2.37 -5.65
C GLU A 9 -6.39 1.36 -5.14
N ALA A 10 -5.30 1.86 -4.51
CA ALA A 10 -4.32 1.00 -3.87
C ALA A 10 -4.93 0.18 -2.71
N LYS A 11 -5.83 0.77 -1.91
CA LYS A 11 -6.53 0.06 -0.83
C LYS A 11 -7.45 -1.01 -1.38
N GLU A 12 -8.26 -0.68 -2.38
CA GLU A 12 -9.16 -1.64 -3.04
C GLU A 12 -8.37 -2.83 -3.57
N PHE A 13 -7.29 -2.57 -4.33
CA PHE A 13 -6.41 -3.62 -4.84
C PHE A 13 -5.82 -4.50 -3.73
N ILE A 14 -5.38 -3.89 -2.62
CA ILE A 14 -4.83 -4.63 -1.48
C ILE A 14 -5.92 -5.48 -0.81
N LEU A 15 -7.15 -4.98 -0.69
CA LEU A 15 -8.27 -5.73 -0.11
C LEU A 15 -8.63 -6.95 -0.96
N GLU A 16 -8.66 -6.78 -2.28
CA GLU A 16 -9.00 -7.83 -3.24
C GLU A 16 -7.91 -8.90 -3.35
N THR A 17 -6.65 -8.48 -3.54
CA THR A 17 -5.54 -9.39 -3.86
C THR A 17 -4.74 -9.86 -2.66
N LYS A 18 -4.92 -9.19 -1.51
CA LYS A 18 -4.09 -9.32 -0.31
C LYS A 18 -2.59 -9.03 -0.55
N GLN A 19 -2.24 -8.32 -1.62
CA GLN A 19 -0.85 -7.99 -1.97
C GLN A 19 -0.44 -6.59 -1.51
N THR A 20 0.40 -6.51 -0.49
CA THR A 20 0.91 -5.24 0.08
C THR A 20 2.32 -4.86 -0.41
N SER A 21 2.84 -5.55 -1.42
CA SER A 21 4.20 -5.31 -1.92
C SER A 21 4.27 -4.07 -2.82
N ILE A 22 5.36 -3.31 -2.71
CA ILE A 22 5.60 -2.11 -3.53
C ILE A 22 5.51 -2.45 -5.03
N SER A 23 6.10 -3.57 -5.46
CA SER A 23 6.10 -3.96 -6.88
C SER A 23 4.71 -4.32 -7.40
N ALA A 24 3.81 -4.86 -6.56
CA ALA A 24 2.42 -5.13 -6.95
C ALA A 24 1.67 -3.83 -7.23
N LEU A 25 1.80 -2.84 -6.34
CA LEU A 25 1.21 -1.51 -6.53
C LEU A 25 1.78 -0.80 -7.76
N GLN A 26 3.08 -0.91 -8.02
CA GLN A 26 3.70 -0.34 -9.21
C GLN A 26 3.09 -0.87 -10.51
N ARG A 27 2.88 -2.19 -10.60
CA ARG A 27 2.32 -2.83 -11.79
C ARG A 27 0.83 -2.54 -11.96
N HIS A 28 0.07 -2.57 -10.86
CA HIS A 28 -1.37 -2.35 -10.90
C HIS A 28 -1.70 -0.88 -11.23
N LEU A 29 -1.12 0.06 -10.48
CA LEU A 29 -1.41 1.50 -10.61
C LEU A 29 -0.56 2.19 -11.68
N ARG A 30 0.37 1.46 -12.32
CA ARG A 30 1.32 1.97 -13.33
C ARG A 30 2.12 3.18 -12.83
N ILE A 31 2.63 3.09 -11.60
CA ILE A 31 3.37 4.14 -10.91
C ILE A 31 4.85 3.79 -10.69
N GLY A 32 5.68 4.83 -10.53
CA GLY A 32 7.09 4.68 -10.16
C GLY A 32 7.30 4.24 -8.70
N PHE A 33 8.48 3.69 -8.42
CA PHE A 33 8.87 3.14 -7.12
C PHE A 33 8.64 4.12 -5.96
N MET A 34 9.15 5.35 -6.07
CA MET A 34 9.00 6.35 -4.99
C MET A 34 7.55 6.65 -4.64
N ARG A 35 6.65 6.64 -5.64
CA ARG A 35 5.23 6.91 -5.42
C ARG A 35 4.57 5.75 -4.69
N ALA A 36 4.84 4.52 -5.12
CA ALA A 36 4.36 3.31 -4.45
C ALA A 36 4.88 3.19 -3.00
N THR A 37 6.15 3.52 -2.75
CA THR A 37 6.72 3.56 -1.41
C THR A 37 5.99 4.57 -0.51
N ARG A 38 5.76 5.80 -1.01
CA ARG A 38 5.02 6.82 -0.26
C ARG A 38 3.58 6.40 0.04
N MET A 39 2.90 5.74 -0.90
CA MET A 39 1.56 5.21 -0.65
C MET A 39 1.58 4.19 0.47
N ILE A 40 2.51 3.23 0.43
CA ILE A 40 2.64 2.21 1.49
C ILE A 40 2.92 2.84 2.86
N GLU A 41 3.82 3.84 2.93
CA GLU A 41 4.08 4.58 4.17
C GLU A 41 2.82 5.31 4.67
N GLN A 42 2.01 5.84 3.76
CA GLN A 42 0.75 6.49 4.12
C GLN A 42 -0.28 5.46 4.62
N LEU A 43 -0.38 4.29 3.99
CA LEU A 43 -1.24 3.20 4.44
C LEU A 43 -0.81 2.68 5.82
N GLU A 44 0.50 2.64 6.09
CA GLU A 44 1.03 2.28 7.40
C GLU A 44 0.67 3.33 8.46
N LYS A 45 0.82 4.63 8.12
CA LYS A 45 0.42 5.74 9.00
C LYS A 45 -1.08 5.78 9.27
N GLU A 46 -1.90 5.40 8.30
CA GLU A 46 -3.36 5.31 8.44
C GLU A 46 -3.79 4.03 9.19
N GLY A 47 -2.85 3.13 9.53
CA GLY A 47 -3.15 1.88 10.24
C GLY A 47 -3.80 0.82 9.36
N PHE A 48 -3.74 0.96 8.04
CA PHE A 48 -4.34 0.03 7.08
C PHE A 48 -3.43 -1.18 6.80
N VAL A 49 -2.11 -0.96 6.79
CA VAL A 49 -1.09 -2.03 6.72
C VAL A 49 -0.18 -1.99 7.93
N SER A 50 0.35 -3.15 8.32
CA SER A 50 1.37 -3.24 9.37
C SER A 50 2.69 -2.63 8.90
N LYS A 51 3.57 -2.37 9.89
CA LYS A 51 4.99 -2.20 9.62
C LYS A 51 5.53 -3.39 8.83
N ALA A 52 6.52 -3.11 7.98
CA ALA A 52 7.29 -4.14 7.31
C ALA A 52 7.98 -5.04 8.34
N ASP A 53 7.84 -6.35 8.20
CA ASP A 53 8.61 -7.33 8.97
C ASP A 53 10.07 -7.43 8.44
N LYS A 54 10.85 -8.33 9.04
CA LYS A 54 12.23 -8.64 8.62
C LYS A 54 12.37 -9.11 7.15
N TYR A 55 11.27 -9.47 6.50
CA TYR A 55 11.20 -9.92 5.11
C TYR A 55 10.47 -8.92 4.20
N LEU A 56 10.26 -7.68 4.65
CA LEU A 56 9.50 -6.64 3.95
C LEU A 56 8.03 -6.99 3.68
N LYS A 57 7.50 -8.01 4.37
CA LYS A 57 6.09 -8.36 4.33
C LYS A 57 5.32 -7.41 5.23
N ARG A 58 4.12 -7.04 4.76
CA ARG A 58 3.18 -6.20 5.51
C ARG A 58 1.87 -6.94 5.57
N GLU A 59 1.32 -7.04 6.75
CA GLU A 59 0.00 -7.59 6.98
C GLU A 59 -1.05 -6.50 6.78
N ILE A 60 -2.24 -6.89 6.34
CA ILE A 60 -3.36 -5.96 6.18
C ILE A 60 -4.09 -5.92 7.52
N LEU A 61 -4.07 -4.77 8.16
CA LEU A 61 -4.74 -4.53 9.44
C LEU A 61 -6.16 -4.01 9.24
N GLY A 62 -6.43 -3.43 8.07
CA GLY A 62 -7.73 -2.88 7.70
C GLY A 62 -8.72 -3.95 7.25
N ASP A 63 -9.54 -4.41 8.20
CA ASP A 63 -10.93 -4.80 7.97
C ASP A 63 -11.75 -4.39 9.21
N LYS A 64 -12.13 -3.10 9.24
CA LYS A 64 -13.21 -2.54 10.08
C LYS A 64 -13.59 -1.15 9.61
#